data_AF-A0A6A5EUU1-F1
#
_entry.id   AF-A0A6A5EUU1-F1
#
_cell.length_a   1.000
_cell.length_b   1.000
_cell.length_c   1.000
_cell.angle_alpha   90.00
_cell.angle_beta   90.00
_cell.angle_gamma   90.00
#
_symmetry.space_group_name_H-M   'P 1'
#
loop_
_entity.id
_entity.type
_entity.pdbx_description
1 polymer ?
#
loop_
_entity_poly.entity_id
_entity_poly.type
_entity_poly.pdbx_seq_one_letter_code
_entity_poly.pdbx_strand_id
1 'polypeptide(L)'
;MDPKFLKLTKLDEKIYSTFRETFKELDIKLLKPDDLKSDEAKETWRPFCNQFEGLIEDFNYGTLLRLDCEKDYTEENTIFATRVQFFAVEIARNREGYNNTVFMSKSSKS
;
A
#
# COMPACT_ATOMS: atom_id res chain seq x y z
N MET A 1 -18.07 6.17 4.77
CA MET A 1 -17.83 5.10 3.79
C MET A 1 -16.83 4.14 4.41
N ASP A 2 -17.16 2.86 4.50
CA ASP A 2 -16.26 1.85 5.06
C ASP A 2 -15.02 1.71 4.13
N PRO A 3 -13.79 1.74 4.66
CA PRO A 3 -12.57 1.70 3.84
C PRO A 3 -12.47 0.43 2.97
N LYS A 4 -13.16 -0.65 3.36
CA LYS A 4 -13.21 -1.91 2.58
C LYS A 4 -13.91 -1.77 1.23
N PHE A 5 -14.77 -0.76 1.04
CA PHE A 5 -15.45 -0.51 -0.23
C PHE A 5 -14.78 0.57 -1.09
N LEU A 6 -13.67 1.15 -0.61
CA LEU A 6 -12.96 2.20 -1.32
C LEU A 6 -12.08 1.57 -2.40
N LYS A 7 -12.56 1.59 -3.65
CA LYS A 7 -11.78 1.16 -4.81
C LYS A 7 -10.83 2.27 -5.22
N LEU A 8 -9.54 2.06 -4.99
CA LEU A 8 -8.49 3.01 -5.38
C LEU A 8 -8.26 2.97 -6.88
N THR A 9 -8.52 1.83 -7.51
CA THR A 9 -8.48 1.65 -8.97
C THR A 9 -9.43 0.56 -9.44
N LYS A 10 -9.73 0.53 -10.75
CA LYS A 10 -10.50 -0.55 -11.38
C LYS A 10 -9.78 -1.91 -11.31
N LEU A 11 -8.47 -1.90 -11.06
CA LEU A 11 -7.60 -3.09 -11.02
C LEU A 11 -7.33 -3.59 -9.59
N ASP A 12 -8.09 -3.13 -8.61
CA ASP A 12 -7.89 -3.41 -7.18
C ASP A 12 -7.70 -4.91 -6.88
N GLU A 13 -8.58 -5.76 -7.43
CA GLU A 13 -8.51 -7.23 -7.28
C GLU A 13 -7.19 -7.78 -7.83
N LYS A 14 -6.81 -7.38 -9.06
CA LYS A 14 -5.60 -7.86 -9.72
C LYS A 14 -4.36 -7.44 -8.94
N ILE A 15 -4.30 -6.18 -8.50
CA ILE A 15 -3.18 -5.66 -7.70
C ILE A 15 -3.04 -6.45 -6.42
N TYR A 16 -4.13 -6.69 -5.68
CA TYR A 16 -4.09 -7.43 -4.43
C TYR A 16 -3.62 -8.88 -4.63
N SER A 17 -4.19 -9.60 -5.60
CA SER A 17 -3.81 -10.98 -5.89
C SER A 17 -2.32 -11.07 -6.25
N THR A 18 -1.87 -10.28 -7.23
CA THR A 18 -0.46 -10.27 -7.63
C THR A 18 0.47 -9.85 -6.50
N PHE A 19 0.03 -8.89 -5.67
CA PHE A 19 0.80 -8.43 -4.51
C PHE A 19 0.98 -9.55 -3.50
N ARG A 20 -0.08 -10.28 -3.11
CA ARG A 20 0.03 -11.39 -2.16
C ARG A 20 0.67 -12.65 -2.75
N GLU A 21 0.66 -12.83 -4.06
CA GLU A 21 1.47 -13.86 -4.72
C GLU A 21 2.97 -13.55 -4.66
N THR A 22 3.34 -12.28 -4.84
CA THR A 22 4.74 -11.81 -4.85
C THR A 22 5.31 -11.59 -3.45
N PHE A 23 4.54 -10.97 -2.57
CA PHE A 23 4.91 -10.53 -1.23
C PHE A 23 4.07 -11.25 -0.16
N LYS A 24 4.24 -12.57 -0.08
CA LYS A 24 3.47 -13.44 0.83
C LYS A 24 3.68 -13.11 2.30
N GLU A 25 4.92 -12.80 2.67
CA GLU A 25 5.35 -12.62 4.06
C GLU A 25 5.52 -11.15 4.45
N LEU A 26 5.27 -10.22 3.53
CA LEU A 26 5.43 -8.79 3.80
C LEU A 26 4.38 -8.32 4.81
N ASP A 27 4.86 -7.75 5.91
CA ASP A 27 4.02 -7.14 6.94
C ASP A 27 3.51 -5.78 6.48
N ILE A 28 2.26 -5.76 6.03
CA ILE A 28 1.61 -4.53 5.58
C ILE A 28 1.16 -3.64 6.73
N LYS A 29 1.12 -4.14 7.97
CA LYS A 29 0.76 -3.33 9.13
C LYS A 29 1.92 -2.40 9.49
N LEU A 30 3.12 -2.98 9.61
CA LEU A 30 4.34 -2.28 9.97
C LEU A 30 5.43 -2.56 8.93
N LEU A 31 5.52 -1.69 7.93
CA LEU A 31 6.55 -1.75 6.90
C LEU A 31 7.87 -1.19 7.42
N LYS A 32 8.98 -1.82 7.05
CA LYS A 32 10.31 -1.25 7.24
C LYS A 32 10.73 -0.50 5.97
N PRO A 33 11.53 0.57 6.08
CA PRO A 33 12.05 1.25 4.90
C PRO A 33 12.82 0.33 3.95
N ASP A 34 13.47 -0.69 4.51
CA ASP A 34 14.24 -1.68 3.77
C ASP A 34 13.36 -2.51 2.83
N ASP A 35 12.14 -2.89 3.27
CA ASP A 35 11.17 -3.67 2.48
C ASP A 35 10.71 -2.98 1.18
N LEU A 36 10.98 -1.67 1.06
CA LEU A 36 10.60 -0.84 -0.08
C LEU A 36 11.79 -0.28 -0.86
N LYS A 37 12.94 -0.11 -0.20
CA LYS A 37 14.07 0.68 -0.74
C LYS A 37 15.41 -0.06 -0.81
N SER A 38 15.56 -1.21 -0.16
CA SER A 38 16.78 -2.00 -0.30
C SER A 38 16.96 -2.45 -1.74
N ASP A 39 18.18 -2.80 -2.12
CA ASP A 39 18.45 -3.28 -3.48
C ASP A 39 17.67 -4.56 -3.76
N GLU A 40 17.58 -5.48 -2.79
CA GLU A 40 16.77 -6.71 -2.86
C GLU A 40 15.27 -6.40 -3.03
N ALA A 41 14.75 -5.44 -2.25
CA ALA A 41 13.36 -5.00 -2.38
C ALA A 41 13.10 -4.40 -3.77
N LYS A 42 14.01 -3.56 -4.29
CA LYS A 42 13.87 -2.96 -5.63
C LYS A 42 13.86 -4.03 -6.73
N GLU A 43 14.65 -5.09 -6.61
CA GLU A 43 14.65 -6.20 -7.58
C GLU A 43 13.30 -6.91 -7.64
N THR A 44 12.55 -6.95 -6.54
CA THR A 44 11.20 -7.53 -6.49
C THR A 44 10.11 -6.53 -6.88
N TRP A 45 10.21 -5.28 -6.42
CA TRP A 45 9.22 -4.23 -6.69
C TRP A 45 9.23 -3.75 -8.14
N ARG A 46 10.38 -3.72 -8.82
CA ARG A 46 10.48 -3.32 -10.24
C ARG A 46 9.61 -4.17 -11.16
N PRO A 47 9.77 -5.52 -11.23
CA PRO A 47 8.93 -6.35 -12.09
C PRO A 47 7.47 -6.32 -11.66
N PHE A 48 7.17 -6.19 -10.36
CA PHE A 48 5.80 -6.00 -9.89
C PHE A 48 5.18 -4.70 -10.45
N CYS A 49 5.88 -3.56 -10.33
CA CYS A 49 5.37 -2.28 -10.81
C CYS A 49 5.17 -2.26 -12.33
N ASN A 50 6.10 -2.84 -13.08
CA ASN A 50 6.06 -2.87 -14.54
C ASN A 50 4.86 -3.66 -15.09
N GLN A 51 4.29 -4.62 -14.34
CA GLN A 51 3.06 -5.31 -14.74
C GLN A 51 1.83 -4.40 -14.85
N PHE A 52 1.91 -3.20 -14.27
CA PHE A 52 0.85 -2.21 -14.27
C PHE A 52 1.17 -0.99 -15.14
N GLU A 53 2.32 -0.98 -15.81
CA GLU A 53 2.65 0.06 -16.80
C GLU A 53 1.58 0.06 -17.93
N GLY A 54 1.04 1.24 -18.23
CA GLY A 54 -0.05 1.40 -19.21
C GLY A 54 -1.44 0.93 -18.72
N LEU A 55 -1.52 0.21 -17.60
CA LEU A 55 -2.78 -0.19 -16.98
C LEU A 55 -3.23 0.77 -15.88
N ILE A 56 -2.26 1.35 -15.16
CA ILE A 56 -2.47 2.36 -14.13
C ILE A 56 -1.91 3.68 -14.66
N GLU A 57 -2.75 4.71 -14.69
CA GLU A 57 -2.33 6.06 -15.02
C GLU A 57 -1.34 6.56 -13.97
N ASP A 58 -0.21 7.10 -14.42
CA ASP A 58 0.87 7.59 -13.57
C ASP A 58 1.36 6.53 -12.55
N PHE A 59 1.50 5.28 -13.00
CA PHE A 59 1.88 4.15 -12.14
C PHE A 59 3.19 4.39 -11.34
N ASN A 60 4.13 5.16 -11.91
CA ASN A 60 5.42 5.50 -11.32
C ASN A 60 5.43 6.85 -10.58
N TYR A 61 4.29 7.55 -10.49
CA TYR A 61 4.23 8.83 -9.78
C TYR A 61 4.56 8.65 -8.30
N GLY A 62 5.36 9.57 -7.78
CA GLY A 62 5.82 9.54 -6.41
C GLY A 62 4.77 10.01 -5.42
N THR A 63 4.51 9.22 -4.39
CA THR A 63 3.56 9.54 -3.32
C THR A 63 4.12 9.15 -1.95
N LEU A 64 3.44 9.60 -0.90
CA LEU A 64 3.77 9.30 0.48
C LEU A 64 2.99 8.08 0.97
N LEU A 65 3.71 7.10 1.51
CA LEU A 65 3.17 5.89 2.11
C LEU A 65 3.48 5.86 3.60
N ARG A 66 2.50 5.46 4.43
CA ARG A 66 2.70 5.24 5.87
C ARG A 66 3.41 3.92 6.12
N LEU A 67 4.44 3.92 6.95
CA LEU A 67 5.16 2.73 7.39
C LEU A 67 4.29 1.91 8.35
N ASP A 68 3.81 2.54 9.41
CA ASP A 68 2.81 2.01 10.34
C ASP A 68 1.42 2.55 9.95
N CYS A 69 0.48 1.65 9.67
CA CYS A 69 -0.87 2.04 9.29
C CYS A 69 -1.68 2.68 10.42
N GLU A 70 -1.30 2.46 11.68
CA GLU A 70 -2.02 2.97 12.86
C GLU A 70 -1.60 4.40 13.25
N LYS A 71 -0.48 4.89 12.71
CA LYS A 71 0.05 6.22 12.97
C LYS A 71 -0.27 7.21 11.86
N ASP A 72 -0.27 8.51 12.17
CA ASP A 72 -0.44 9.57 11.18
C ASP A 72 0.79 9.73 10.27
N TYR A 73 0.65 10.55 9.23
CA TYR A 73 1.76 10.96 8.38
C TYR A 73 2.71 11.90 9.14
N THR A 74 3.86 11.37 9.54
CA THR A 74 4.97 12.11 10.17
C THR A 74 6.27 11.81 9.43
N GLU A 75 7.32 12.61 9.65
CA GLU A 75 8.63 12.39 9.03
C GLU A 75 9.18 10.98 9.32
N GLU A 76 9.00 10.50 10.56
CA GLU A 76 9.44 9.17 11.00
C GLU A 76 8.55 8.01 10.50
N ASN A 77 7.28 8.27 10.17
CA ASN A 77 6.31 7.24 9.77
C ASN A 77 5.99 7.26 8.27
N THR A 78 6.66 8.11 7.50
CA THR A 78 6.34 8.29 6.07
C THR A 78 7.52 7.95 5.20
N ILE A 79 7.22 7.33 4.07
CA ILE A 79 8.21 7.00 3.06
C ILE A 79 7.74 7.38 1.66
N PHE A 80 8.65 7.86 0.84
CA PHE A 80 8.39 8.06 -0.58
C PHE A 80 8.33 6.70 -1.29
N ALA A 81 7.24 6.47 -2.00
CA ALA A 81 6.94 5.25 -2.74
C ALA A 81 6.29 5.60 -4.09
N THR A 82 6.25 4.67 -5.03
CA THR A 82 5.49 4.84 -6.28
C THR A 82 4.00 4.68 -6.03
N ARG A 83 3.17 5.19 -6.93
CA ARG A 83 1.71 5.05 -6.89
C ARG A 83 1.28 3.58 -6.85
N VAL A 84 1.96 2.71 -7.60
CA VAL A 84 1.70 1.27 -7.58
C VAL A 84 2.04 0.64 -6.23
N GLN A 85 3.19 1.00 -5.63
CA GLN A 85 3.54 0.54 -4.28
C GLN A 85 2.49 0.97 -3.26
N PHE A 86 2.07 2.24 -3.32
CA PHE A 86 1.01 2.77 -2.47
C PHE A 86 -0.30 2.00 -2.62
N PHE A 87 -0.75 1.77 -3.86
CA PHE A 87 -1.97 1.01 -4.11
C PHE A 87 -1.85 -0.43 -3.59
N ALA A 88 -0.77 -1.13 -3.89
CA ALA A 88 -0.59 -2.50 -3.42
C ALA A 88 -0.72 -2.62 -1.89
N VAL A 89 -0.04 -1.73 -1.16
CA VAL A 89 -0.06 -1.72 0.30
C VAL A 89 -1.43 -1.28 0.86
N GLU A 90 -1.98 -0.15 0.41
CA GLU A 90 -3.24 0.36 0.97
C GLU A 90 -4.44 -0.53 0.61
N ILE A 91 -4.46 -1.14 -0.58
CA ILE A 91 -5.49 -2.13 -0.97
C ILE A 91 -5.40 -3.33 -0.04
N ALA A 92 -4.19 -3.87 0.20
CA ALA A 92 -4.01 -4.98 1.12
C ALA A 92 -4.45 -4.62 2.54
N ARG A 93 -4.11 -3.42 3.04
CA ARG A 93 -4.54 -2.92 4.36
C ARG A 93 -6.05 -2.79 4.48
N ASN A 94 -6.71 -2.33 3.42
CA ASN A 94 -8.17 -2.24 3.38
C ASN A 94 -8.81 -3.63 3.42
N ARG A 95 -8.34 -4.57 2.57
CA ARG A 95 -8.89 -5.93 2.47
C ARG A 95 -8.66 -6.76 3.73
N GLU A 96 -7.49 -6.63 4.34
CA GLU A 96 -7.11 -7.38 5.54
C GLU A 96 -7.60 -6.71 6.83
N GLY A 97 -8.23 -5.53 6.72
CA GLY A 97 -8.91 -4.88 7.83
C GLY A 97 -8.02 -4.05 8.75
N TYR A 98 -6.74 -3.86 8.43
CA TYR A 98 -5.83 -3.01 9.20
C TYR A 98 -6.28 -1.54 9.24
N ASN A 99 -6.89 -1.05 8.15
CA ASN A 99 -7.45 0.31 8.12
C ASN A 99 -8.82 0.43 8.82
N ASN A 100 -9.43 -0.68 9.28
CA ASN A 100 -10.71 -0.63 9.98
C ASN A 100 -10.56 0.03 11.36
N THR A 101 -9.44 -0.20 12.05
CA THR A 101 -9.13 0.41 13.36
C THR A 101 -9.06 1.94 13.27
N VAL A 102 -8.45 2.47 12.21
CA VAL A 102 -8.36 3.93 11.96
C VAL A 102 -9.75 4.53 11.71
N PHE A 103 -10.61 3.83 10.96
CA PHE A 103 -11.97 4.28 10.68
C PHE A 103 -12.86 4.30 11.93
N MET A 104 -12.80 3.24 12.75
CA MET A 104 -13.55 3.16 14.01
C MET A 104 -13.06 4.19 15.05
N SER A 105 -11.75 4.43 15.11
CA SER A 105 -11.17 5.44 16.02
C SER A 105 -11.57 6.87 15.67
N LYS A 106 -11.73 7.19 14.38
CA LYS A 106 -12.25 8.50 13.94
C LYS A 106 -13.76 8.65 14.15
N SER A 107 -14.51 7.56 14.02
CA SER A 107 -15.97 7.57 14.24
C SER A 107 -16.37 7.71 15.72
N SER A 108 -15.45 7.45 16.65
CA SER A 108 -15.68 7.58 18.09
C SER A 108 -15.37 8.99 18.64
N LYS A 109 -14.92 9.91 17.78
CA LYS A 109 -14.64 11.33 18.12
C LYS A 109 -15.66 12.31 17.52
N SER A 110 -16.85 11.84 17.14
CA SER A 110 -17.98 12.67 16.70
C SER A 110 -19.15 12.57 17.65
#